data_AF-A0A2A9GI72-F1
#
_entry.id   AF-A0A2A9GI72-F1
#
_cell.length_a   1.000
_cell.length_b   1.000
_cell.length_c   1.000
_cell.angle_alpha   90.00
_cell.angle_beta   90.00
_cell.angle_gamma   90.00
#
_symmetry.space_group_name_H-M   'P 1'
#
loop_
_entity.id
_entity.type
_entity.pdbx_description
1 polymer ?
#
loop_
_entity_poly.entity_id
_entity_poly.type
_entity_poly.pdbx_seq_one_letter_code
_entity_poly.pdbx_strand_id
1 'polypeptide(L)'
;MGRLPGLAVIGTVVGLAGCVPQPGLQDLKRSYPDRTLYHFNSAALGGEVSYLCAPGNTPRATKARARKAHAAYEAEIQSYGDRFAETLVSALEAGTGASSAAQEVNRDSDAWAREAALKIEEQYECLPVAAPGVGISK
;
A
#
# COMPACT_ATOMS: atom_id res chain seq x y z
N MET A 1 42.60 17.13 -45.44
CA MET A 1 43.06 18.04 -44.37
C MET A 1 41.92 19.03 -44.10
N GLY A 2 41.32 19.23 -42.92
CA GLY A 2 41.41 18.66 -41.59
C GLY A 2 40.28 19.28 -40.74
N ARG A 3 39.75 18.50 -39.78
CA ARG A 3 39.03 18.85 -38.54
C ARG A 3 37.78 19.77 -38.58
N LEU A 4 36.62 19.17 -38.29
CA LEU A 4 35.52 19.79 -37.54
C LEU A 4 35.40 19.08 -36.18
N PRO A 5 35.39 19.81 -35.04
CA PRO A 5 35.28 19.22 -33.72
C PRO A 5 33.81 19.15 -33.25
N GLY A 6 33.52 18.16 -32.40
CA GLY A 6 32.46 18.28 -31.39
C GLY A 6 31.09 17.71 -31.75
N LEU A 7 31.01 16.38 -31.90
CA LEU A 7 29.76 15.65 -31.67
C LEU A 7 29.43 15.75 -30.17
N ALA A 8 28.56 16.70 -29.81
CA ALA A 8 27.91 16.70 -28.51
C ALA A 8 26.94 15.51 -28.47
N VAL A 9 27.35 14.45 -27.77
CA VAL A 9 26.47 13.38 -27.33
C VAL A 9 25.49 14.03 -26.36
N ILE A 10 24.30 14.40 -26.84
CA ILE A 10 23.17 14.73 -25.97
C ILE A 10 22.70 13.39 -25.40
N GLY A 11 23.32 13.03 -24.27
CA GLY A 11 22.96 11.88 -23.48
C GLY A 11 21.49 11.95 -23.13
N THR A 12 20.77 10.94 -23.60
CA THR A 12 19.44 10.53 -23.16
C THR A 12 19.45 10.41 -21.64
N VAL A 13 18.93 11.43 -20.94
CA VAL A 13 18.41 11.25 -19.58
C VAL A 13 16.92 10.98 -19.74
N VAL A 14 16.60 9.75 -20.17
CA VAL A 14 15.28 9.18 -19.92
C VAL A 14 15.24 8.97 -18.42
N GLY A 15 14.75 9.97 -17.70
CA GLY A 15 14.39 9.85 -16.30
C GLY A 15 13.29 8.81 -16.21
N LEU A 16 13.69 7.54 -16.08
CA LEU A 16 12.85 6.50 -15.51
C LEU A 16 12.62 6.92 -14.06
N ALA A 17 11.63 7.80 -13.85
CA ALA A 17 10.83 7.70 -12.66
C ALA A 17 10.31 6.27 -12.69
N GLY A 18 11.06 5.38 -12.02
CA GLY A 18 10.72 3.97 -11.92
C GLY A 18 9.42 3.91 -11.15
N CYS A 19 8.30 3.99 -11.87
CA CYS A 19 7.05 3.44 -11.43
C CYS A 19 7.36 1.97 -11.19
N VAL A 20 7.75 1.61 -9.96
CA VAL A 20 7.80 0.22 -9.54
C VAL A 20 6.38 -0.27 -9.80
N PRO A 21 6.16 -1.19 -10.75
CA PRO A 21 4.81 -1.65 -11.02
C PRO A 21 4.29 -2.22 -9.71
N GLN A 22 3.27 -1.58 -9.12
CA GLN A 22 2.56 -2.22 -8.04
C GLN A 22 1.97 -3.49 -8.64
N PRO A 23 2.42 -4.69 -8.20
CA PRO A 23 2.00 -5.92 -8.83
C PRO A 23 0.48 -5.98 -8.75
N GLY A 24 -0.16 -6.09 -9.91
CA GLY A 24 -1.60 -6.20 -9.97
C GLY A 24 -2.06 -7.46 -9.25
N LEU A 25 -3.35 -7.56 -8.93
CA LEU A 25 -3.93 -8.73 -8.27
C LEU A 25 -3.55 -10.06 -8.96
N GLN A 26 -3.36 -10.05 -10.29
CA GLN A 26 -2.94 -11.22 -11.06
C GLN A 26 -1.48 -11.62 -10.82
N ASP A 27 -0.57 -10.65 -10.67
CA ASP A 27 0.84 -10.94 -10.37
C ASP A 27 1.01 -11.43 -8.94
N LEU A 28 0.20 -10.91 -8.01
CA LEU A 28 0.12 -11.42 -6.65
C LEU A 28 -0.41 -12.86 -6.61
N LYS A 29 -1.48 -13.17 -7.36
CA LYS A 29 -1.98 -14.56 -7.49
C LYS A 29 -0.94 -15.50 -8.09
N ARG A 30 -0.14 -15.05 -9.06
CA ARG A 30 0.95 -15.85 -9.64
C ARG A 30 2.08 -16.09 -8.63
N SER A 31 2.39 -15.10 -7.80
CA SER A 31 3.45 -15.18 -6.79
C SER A 31 3.05 -16.01 -5.57
N TYR A 32 1.74 -16.11 -5.30
CA TYR A 32 1.17 -16.83 -4.17
C TYR A 32 0.08 -17.83 -4.62
N PRO A 33 0.43 -18.85 -5.43
CA PRO A 33 -0.57 -19.74 -6.04
C PRO A 33 -1.34 -20.59 -5.01
N ASP A 34 -0.74 -20.87 -3.86
CA ASP A 34 -1.33 -21.71 -2.82
C ASP A 34 -2.23 -20.93 -1.85
N ARG A 35 -2.32 -19.60 -2.03
CA ARG A 35 -3.09 -18.73 -1.13
C ARG A 35 -4.50 -18.50 -1.63
N THR A 36 -5.45 -18.49 -0.70
CA THR A 36 -6.86 -18.19 -1.01
C THR A 36 -7.14 -16.71 -0.83
N LEU A 37 -7.81 -16.12 -1.82
CA LEU A 37 -8.27 -14.73 -1.78
C LEU A 37 -9.60 -14.62 -1.03
N TYR A 38 -9.66 -13.73 -0.05
CA TYR A 38 -10.89 -13.38 0.68
C TYR A 38 -11.16 -11.90 0.59
N HIS A 39 -12.43 -11.54 0.40
CA HIS A 39 -12.89 -10.16 0.21
C HIS A 39 -13.76 -9.73 1.40
N PHE A 40 -13.54 -8.51 1.89
CA PHE A 40 -14.33 -7.91 2.95
C PHE A 40 -14.58 -6.43 2.68
N ASN A 41 -15.77 -5.95 3.02
CA ASN A 41 -16.06 -4.52 3.02
C ASN A 41 -15.42 -3.88 4.25
N SER A 42 -14.67 -2.81 4.01
CA SER A 42 -14.03 -1.95 5.01
C SER A 42 -14.90 -0.74 5.28
N ALA A 43 -15.25 -0.54 6.54
CA ALA A 43 -15.92 0.68 6.97
C ALA A 43 -14.91 1.83 7.07
N ALA A 44 -13.68 1.53 7.50
CA ALA A 44 -12.63 2.53 7.68
C ALA A 44 -12.14 3.14 6.35
N LEU A 45 -12.03 2.33 5.28
CA LEU A 45 -11.61 2.79 3.95
C LEU A 45 -12.78 3.13 3.02
N GLY A 46 -14.02 2.81 3.41
CA GLY A 46 -15.20 3.03 2.56
C GLY A 46 -15.21 2.21 1.26
N GLY A 47 -14.63 1.01 1.28
CA GLY A 47 -14.42 0.18 0.08
C GLY A 47 -14.16 -1.28 0.42
N GLU A 48 -13.61 -2.04 -0.53
CA GLU A 48 -13.26 -3.45 -0.30
C GLU A 48 -11.77 -3.59 0.02
N VAL A 49 -11.46 -4.44 1.00
CA VAL A 49 -10.10 -4.93 1.27
C VAL A 49 -10.08 -6.43 1.05
N SER A 50 -9.07 -6.88 0.31
CA SER A 50 -8.87 -8.30 0.02
C SER A 50 -7.67 -8.84 0.79
N TYR A 51 -7.63 -10.15 1.00
CA TYR A 51 -6.57 -10.84 1.74
C TYR A 51 -6.16 -12.12 1.01
N LEU A 52 -4.88 -12.29 0.74
CA LEU A 52 -4.30 -13.54 0.28
C LEU A 52 -3.80 -14.35 1.49
N CYS A 53 -4.58 -15.34 1.91
CA CYS A 53 -4.30 -16.12 3.09
C CYS A 53 -3.67 -17.47 2.76
N ALA A 54 -2.63 -17.85 3.51
CA ALA A 54 -2.11 -19.21 3.51
C ALA A 54 -3.22 -20.21 3.92
N PRO A 55 -3.23 -21.43 3.38
CA PRO A 55 -4.23 -22.43 3.73
C PRO A 55 -4.04 -22.90 5.17
N GLY A 56 -5.11 -22.88 5.98
CA GLY A 56 -5.16 -23.57 7.27
C GLY A 56 -5.70 -25.00 7.15
N ASN A 57 -5.83 -25.67 8.28
CA ASN A 57 -6.32 -27.07 8.38
C ASN A 57 -7.66 -27.32 7.68
N THR A 58 -8.51 -26.28 7.56
CA THR A 58 -9.77 -26.35 6.80
C THR A 58 -10.07 -25.00 6.14
N PRO A 59 -10.83 -24.97 5.03
CA PRO A 59 -11.27 -23.72 4.41
C PRO A 59 -12.05 -22.80 5.37
N ARG A 60 -12.81 -23.39 6.29
CA ARG A 60 -13.56 -22.63 7.31
C ARG A 60 -12.63 -21.97 8.31
N ALA A 61 -11.56 -22.66 8.73
CA ALA A 61 -10.55 -22.10 9.62
C ALA A 61 -9.78 -20.94 8.93
N THR A 62 -9.40 -21.11 7.66
CA THR A 62 -8.75 -20.05 6.88
C THR A 62 -9.64 -18.81 6.77
N LYS A 63 -10.93 -18.98 6.43
CA LYS A 63 -11.87 -17.85 6.36
C LYS A 63 -12.08 -17.16 7.70
N ALA A 64 -12.11 -17.92 8.80
CA ALA A 64 -12.21 -17.35 10.14
C ALA A 64 -10.96 -16.54 10.51
N ARG A 65 -9.77 -17.02 10.14
CA ARG A 65 -8.51 -16.27 10.30
C ARG A 65 -8.49 -15.01 9.44
N ALA A 66 -8.93 -15.08 8.19
CA ALA A 66 -9.06 -13.93 7.30
C ALA A 66 -10.00 -12.85 7.88
N ARG A 67 -11.11 -13.24 8.52
CA ARG A 67 -11.99 -12.30 9.24
C ARG A 67 -11.29 -11.61 10.42
N LYS A 68 -10.46 -12.33 11.17
CA LYS A 68 -9.67 -11.76 12.27
C LYS A 68 -8.61 -10.80 11.75
N ALA A 69 -7.90 -11.17 10.69
CA ALA A 69 -6.95 -10.32 9.99
C ALA A 69 -7.62 -9.02 9.53
N HIS A 70 -8.82 -9.12 8.94
CA HIS A 70 -9.57 -7.96 8.52
C HIS A 70 -9.95 -7.04 9.68
N ALA A 71 -10.51 -7.57 10.77
CA ALA A 71 -10.86 -6.75 11.93
C ALA A 71 -9.64 -6.08 12.57
N ALA A 72 -8.50 -6.77 12.61
CA ALA A 72 -7.25 -6.20 13.10
C ALA A 72 -6.76 -5.08 12.17
N TYR A 73 -6.81 -5.28 10.85
CA TYR A 73 -6.41 -4.26 9.88
C TYR A 73 -7.33 -3.03 9.91
N GLU A 74 -8.65 -3.20 10.07
CA GLU A 74 -9.58 -2.08 10.29
C GLU A 74 -9.18 -1.23 11.50
N ALA A 75 -8.79 -1.88 12.61
CA ALA A 75 -8.37 -1.18 13.82
C ALA A 75 -7.06 -0.40 13.60
N GLU A 76 -6.10 -0.96 12.84
CA GLU A 76 -4.89 -0.24 12.44
C GLU A 76 -5.24 0.99 11.60
N ILE A 77 -6.11 0.84 10.59
CA ILE A 77 -6.52 1.97 9.72
C ILE A 77 -7.18 3.07 10.54
N GLN A 78 -8.09 2.72 11.44
CA GLN A 78 -8.77 3.70 12.28
C GLN A 78 -7.79 4.43 13.20
N SER A 79 -6.90 3.69 13.87
CA SER A 79 -5.87 4.29 14.73
C SER A 79 -4.92 5.21 13.96
N TYR A 80 -4.59 4.86 12.71
CA TYR A 80 -3.77 5.71 11.86
C TYR A 80 -4.51 6.96 11.39
N GLY A 81 -5.79 6.84 11.02
CA GLY A 81 -6.62 7.98 10.63
C GLY A 81 -6.73 9.04 11.73
N ASP A 82 -6.88 8.63 12.98
CA ASP A 82 -6.90 9.54 14.13
C ASP A 82 -5.56 10.27 14.29
N ARG A 83 -4.44 9.53 14.21
CA ARG A 83 -3.08 10.10 14.29
C ARG A 83 -2.76 11.01 13.11
N PHE A 84 -3.21 10.66 11.91
CA PHE A 84 -3.08 11.48 10.70
C PHE A 84 -3.75 12.83 10.91
N ALA A 85 -5.00 12.83 11.39
CA ALA A 85 -5.77 14.04 11.64
C ALA A 85 -5.11 14.92 12.70
N GLU A 86 -4.66 14.34 13.81
CA GLU A 86 -3.94 15.04 14.87
C GLU A 86 -2.64 15.68 14.33
N THR A 87 -1.82 14.90 13.62
CA THR A 87 -0.53 15.37 13.06
C THR A 87 -0.73 16.52 12.09
N LEU A 88 -1.73 16.42 11.21
CA LEU A 88 -2.04 17.46 10.24
C LEU A 88 -2.51 18.75 10.92
N VAL A 89 -3.41 18.66 11.90
CA VAL A 89 -3.90 19.82 12.66
C VAL A 89 -2.75 20.47 13.42
N SER A 90 -1.94 19.71 14.15
CA SER A 90 -0.80 20.24 14.90
C SER A 90 0.25 20.89 13.99
N ALA A 91 0.52 20.32 12.81
CA ALA A 91 1.45 20.92 11.85
C ALA A 91 0.94 22.28 11.35
N LEU A 92 -0.36 22.39 11.06
CA LEU A 92 -1.00 23.63 10.63
C LEU A 92 -1.01 24.68 11.76
N GLU A 93 -1.31 24.29 13.00
CA GLU A 93 -1.26 25.17 14.18
C GLU A 93 0.16 25.69 14.47
N ALA A 94 1.18 24.87 14.22
CA ALA A 94 2.58 25.26 14.34
C ALA A 94 3.07 26.19 13.20
N GLY A 95 2.19 26.56 12.26
CA GLY A 95 2.51 27.46 11.16
C GLY A 95 3.15 26.78 9.94
N THR A 96 3.12 25.44 9.87
CA THR A 96 3.56 24.71 8.68
C THR A 96 2.59 24.98 7.54
N GLY A 97 3.11 25.25 6.33
CA GLY A 97 2.28 25.39 5.14
C GLY A 97 1.47 24.12 4.87
N ALA A 98 0.21 24.26 4.45
CA ALA A 98 -0.69 23.13 4.25
C ALA A 98 -0.14 22.07 3.27
N SER A 99 0.56 22.49 2.22
CA SER A 99 1.17 21.58 1.25
C SER A 99 2.33 20.76 1.83
N SER A 100 3.16 21.35 2.69
CA SER A 100 4.28 20.61 3.32
C SER A 100 3.76 19.67 4.41
N ALA A 101 2.78 20.10 5.20
CA ALA A 101 2.14 19.24 6.18
C ALA A 101 1.48 18.02 5.51
N ALA A 102 0.71 18.23 4.43
CA ALA A 102 0.13 17.13 3.68
C ALA A 102 1.19 16.18 3.09
N GLN A 103 2.31 16.71 2.62
CA GLN A 103 3.37 15.89 2.02
C GLN A 103 4.11 15.02 3.05
N GLU A 104 4.31 15.54 4.26
CA GLU A 104 4.89 14.80 5.39
C GLU A 104 3.96 13.65 5.80
N VAL A 105 2.69 13.95 6.08
CA VAL A 105 1.74 12.93 6.55
C VAL A 105 1.43 11.90 5.45
N ASN A 106 1.45 12.27 4.18
CA ASN A 106 1.34 11.31 3.07
C ASN A 106 2.54 10.35 3.00
N ARG A 107 3.77 10.83 3.27
CA ARG A 107 4.95 9.95 3.31
C ARG A 107 4.85 8.94 4.45
N ASP A 108 4.37 9.39 5.60
CA ASP A 108 4.17 8.52 6.76
C ASP A 108 3.05 7.49 6.51
N SER A 109 2.07 7.84 5.67
CA SER A 109 0.96 6.95 5.28
C SER A 109 1.42 5.72 4.52
N ASP A 110 2.31 5.88 3.54
CA ASP A 110 2.81 4.75 2.75
C ASP A 110 3.66 3.81 3.60
N ALA A 111 4.50 4.37 4.47
CA ALA A 111 5.33 3.61 5.39
C ALA A 111 4.46 2.83 6.39
N TRP A 112 3.48 3.50 7.00
CA TRP A 112 2.54 2.88 7.91
C TRP A 112 1.74 1.76 7.23
N ALA A 113 1.19 1.99 6.03
CA ALA A 113 0.38 0.99 5.33
C ALA A 113 1.18 -0.30 5.08
N ARG A 114 2.47 -0.16 4.73
CA ARG A 114 3.39 -1.29 4.58
C ARG A 114 3.63 -2.02 5.90
N GLU A 115 3.90 -1.29 6.98
CA GLU A 115 4.11 -1.88 8.31
C GLU A 115 2.86 -2.61 8.82
N ALA A 116 1.69 -2.01 8.67
CA ALA A 116 0.42 -2.62 9.02
C ALA A 116 0.17 -3.90 8.20
N ALA A 117 0.42 -3.88 6.89
CA ALA A 117 0.28 -5.06 6.04
C ALA A 117 1.23 -6.20 6.46
N LEU A 118 2.48 -5.88 6.80
CA LEU A 118 3.46 -6.86 7.27
C LEU A 118 3.07 -7.44 8.64
N LYS A 119 2.59 -6.59 9.56
CA LYS A 119 2.09 -7.03 10.87
C LYS A 119 0.92 -8.01 10.73
N ILE A 120 -0.03 -7.71 9.84
CA ILE A 120 -1.17 -8.61 9.59
C ILE A 120 -0.72 -9.93 8.94
N GLU A 121 0.19 -9.87 7.97
CA GLU A 121 0.75 -11.06 7.35
C GLU A 121 1.49 -11.94 8.37
N GLU A 122 2.33 -11.35 9.23
CA GLU A 122 3.08 -12.08 10.27
C GLU A 122 2.14 -12.75 11.28
N GLN A 123 1.09 -12.06 11.73
CA GLN A 123 0.21 -12.55 12.79
C GLN A 123 -0.87 -13.52 12.30
N TYR A 124 -1.33 -13.37 11.05
CA TYR A 124 -2.50 -14.08 10.54
C TYR A 124 -2.22 -14.88 9.26
N GLU A 125 -1.01 -14.85 8.72
CA GLU A 125 -0.64 -15.48 7.44
C GLU A 125 -1.59 -15.06 6.30
N CYS A 126 -2.04 -13.80 6.36
CA CYS A 126 -3.00 -13.21 5.45
C CYS A 126 -2.46 -11.86 4.99
N LEU A 127 -2.04 -11.78 3.73
CA LEU A 127 -1.46 -10.58 3.15
C LEU A 127 -2.60 -9.67 2.70
N PRO A 128 -2.76 -8.46 3.26
CA PRO A 128 -3.72 -7.50 2.76
C PRO A 128 -3.32 -7.07 1.33
N VAL A 129 -4.27 -7.13 0.42
CA VAL A 129 -4.14 -6.68 -0.96
C VAL A 129 -5.28 -5.71 -1.24
N ALA A 130 -4.96 -4.50 -1.67
CA ALA A 130 -5.98 -3.51 -2.01
C ALA A 130 -6.86 -4.06 -3.14
N ALA A 131 -8.18 -4.05 -2.93
CA ALA A 131 -9.12 -4.28 -4.02
C ALA A 131 -9.23 -3.00 -4.87
N PRO A 132 -9.66 -3.07 -6.15
CA PRO A 132 -9.61 -1.95 -7.07
C PRO A 132 -10.42 -0.76 -6.52
N GLY A 133 -9.77 0.38 -6.29
CA GLY A 133 -10.41 1.59 -5.75
C GLY A 133 -9.50 2.46 -4.88
N VAL A 134 -8.47 1.85 -4.30
CA VAL A 134 -7.37 2.54 -3.59
C VAL A 134 -6.04 2.06 -4.17
N GLY A 135 -5.52 2.80 -5.15
CA GLY A 135 -4.14 2.63 -5.63
C GLY A 135 -3.86 1.61 -6.72
N ILE A 136 -4.85 0.88 -7.25
CA ILE A 136 -4.67 0.17 -8.54
C ILE A 136 -5.35 1.01 -9.62
N SER A 137 -4.53 1.71 -10.40
CA SER A 137 -4.99 2.36 -11.64
C SER A 137 -5.75 1.31 -12.47
N LYS A 138 -6.98 1.64 -12.86
CA LYS A 138 -7.75 0.89 -13.87
C LYS A 138 -6.99 0.81 -15.18
#